data_AF-A0A9D1G6P5-F1
#
_entry.id   AF-A0A9D1G6P5-F1
#
_cell.length_a   1.000
_cell.length_b   1.000
_cell.length_c   1.000
_cell.angle_alpha   90.00
_cell.angle_beta   90.00
_cell.angle_gamma   90.00
#
_symmetry.space_group_name_H-M   'P 1'
#
loop_
_entity.id
_entity.type
_entity.pdbx_description
1 polymer ?
#
loop_
_entity_poly.entity_id
_entity_poly.type
_entity_poly.pdbx_seq_one_letter_code
_entity_poly.pdbx_strand_id
1 'polypeptide(L)' 'MSKFKIPNVPPTTNKTIRFPNDVIEAVERAISGRNCTFSAFVVAATRAALDDLEEEGQ' A
#
# COMPACT_ATOMS: atom_id res chain seq x y z
N MET A 1 -29.41 6.74 -20.80
CA MET A 1 -29.24 6.05 -19.50
C MET A 1 -27.83 5.48 -19.47
N SER A 2 -26.89 6.12 -18.77
CA SER A 2 -25.53 5.59 -18.62
C SER A 2 -25.60 4.30 -17.82
N LYS A 3 -25.24 3.16 -18.43
CA LYS A 3 -25.23 1.85 -17.75
C LYS A 3 -24.29 1.93 -16.55
N PHE A 4 -24.81 1.65 -15.36
CA PHE A 4 -24.01 1.49 -14.15
C PHE A 4 -23.00 0.35 -14.40
N LYS A 5 -21.71 0.69 -14.44
CA LYS A 5 -20.63 -0.30 -14.49
C LYS A 5 -20.38 -0.77 -13.06
N ILE A 6 -20.50 -2.07 -12.82
CA ILE A 6 -20.14 -2.66 -11.53
C ILE A 6 -18.64 -2.40 -11.32
N PRO A 7 -18.23 -1.79 -10.20
CA PRO A 7 -16.82 -1.58 -9.90
C PRO A 7 -16.12 -2.94 -9.77
N ASN A 8 -15.17 -3.20 -10.66
CA ASN A 8 -14.31 -4.39 -10.58
C ASN A 8 -13.15 -4.08 -9.62
N VAL A 9 -13.37 -4.32 -8.33
CA VAL A 9 -12.29 -4.28 -7.34
C VAL A 9 -11.44 -5.55 -7.52
N PRO A 10 -10.12 -5.41 -7.72
CA PRO A 10 -9.23 -6.56 -7.84
C PRO A 10 -9.33 -7.45 -6.59
N PRO A 11 -9.22 -8.79 -6.72
CA PRO A 11 -9.22 -9.67 -5.56
C PRO A 11 -8.00 -9.38 -4.68
N THR A 12 -8.22 -9.19 -3.38
CA THR A 12 -7.15 -9.00 -2.37
C THR A 12 -7.10 -10.16 -1.40
N THR A 13 -5.91 -10.55 -0.98
CA THR A 13 -5.69 -11.57 0.07
C THR A 13 -5.00 -10.93 1.27
N ASN A 14 -5.50 -11.17 2.48
CA ASN A 14 -4.85 -10.70 3.71
C ASN A 14 -3.57 -11.52 3.98
N LYS A 15 -2.48 -10.84 4.36
CA LYS A 15 -1.23 -11.44 4.82
C LYS A 15 -0.85 -10.81 6.15
N THR A 16 -0.50 -11.63 7.14
CA THR A 16 -0.04 -11.18 8.46
C THR A 16 1.48 -11.27 8.53
N ILE A 17 2.13 -10.14 8.79
CA ILE A 17 3.58 -10.03 8.98
C ILE A 17 3.89 -9.17 10.21
N ARG A 18 5.10 -9.33 10.76
CA ARG A 18 5.60 -8.52 11.89
C ARG A 18 6.45 -7.37 11.36
N PHE A 19 6.23 -6.17 11.89
CA PHE A 19 7.10 -5.02 11.68
C PHE A 19 7.88 -4.75 12.98
N PRO A 20 9.14 -4.29 12.90
CA PRO A 20 9.82 -3.70 14.04
C PRO A 20 9.04 -2.49 14.58
N ASN A 21 9.07 -2.27 15.90
CA ASN A 21 8.30 -1.20 16.53
C ASN A 21 8.75 0.18 16.05
N ASP A 22 10.06 0.38 15.86
CA ASP A 22 10.63 1.63 15.35
C ASP A 22 10.09 1.99 13.95
N VAL A 23 9.91 0.98 13.09
CA VAL A 23 9.33 1.17 11.75
C VAL A 23 7.85 1.53 11.85
N ILE A 24 7.10 0.91 12.77
CA ILE A 24 5.69 1.23 12.97
C ILE A 24 5.55 2.70 13.38
N GLU A 25 6.29 3.12 14.41
CA GLU A 25 6.27 4.50 14.90
C GLU A 25 6.67 5.52 13.82
N ALA A 26 7.70 5.19 13.02
CA ALA A 26 8.14 6.03 11.92
C ALA A 26 7.05 6.21 10.85
N VAL A 27 6.39 5.12 10.47
CA VAL A 27 5.29 5.16 9.49
C VAL A 27 4.10 5.93 10.04
N GLU A 28 3.68 5.65 11.28
CA GLU A 28 2.55 6.36 11.92
C GLU A 28 2.81 7.86 12.00
N ARG A 29 4.03 8.27 12.36
CA ARG A 29 4.44 9.68 12.34
C ARG A 29 4.41 10.27 10.93
N ALA A 30 4.85 9.52 9.92
CA ALA A 30 4.89 9.99 8.53
C ALA A 30 3.50 10.14 7.90
N ILE A 31 2.53 9.31 8.31
CA ILE A 31 1.14 9.39 7.83
C ILE A 31 0.24 10.25 8.73
N SER A 32 0.72 10.69 9.90
CA SER A 32 -0.03 11.55 10.80
C SER A 32 -0.45 12.86 10.12
N GLY A 33 -1.73 13.21 10.23
CA GLY A 33 -2.32 14.36 9.55
C GLY A 33 -2.54 14.16 8.03
N ARG A 34 -2.22 12.98 7.49
CA ARG A 34 -2.55 12.60 6.11
C ARG A 34 -3.79 11.72 6.13
N ASN A 35 -4.65 11.84 5.12
CA ASN A 35 -5.80 10.95 4.93
C ASN A 35 -5.34 9.58 4.38
N CYS A 36 -4.43 8.91 5.07
CA CYS A 36 -3.81 7.65 4.66
C CYS A 36 -3.78 6.66 5.83
N THR A 37 -4.08 5.39 5.57
CA THR A 37 -3.97 4.32 6.56
C THR A 37 -2.60 3.65 6.49
N PHE A 38 -2.18 3.01 7.59
CA PHE A 38 -0.95 2.22 7.62
C PHE A 38 -0.93 1.16 6.51
N SER A 39 -2.04 0.45 6.29
CA SER A 39 -2.16 -0.55 5.23
C SER A 39 -2.01 0.05 3.83
N ALA A 40 -2.62 1.21 3.56
CA ALA A 40 -2.48 1.89 2.27
C ALA A 40 -1.03 2.35 2.03
N PHE A 41 -0.36 2.84 3.07
CA PHE A 41 1.05 3.20 3.02
C PHE A 41 1.92 1.99 2.68
N VAL A 42 1.75 0.87 3.40
CA VAL A 42 2.53 -0.35 3.15
C VAL A 42 2.31 -0.87 1.73
N VAL A 43 1.07 -0.91 1.25
CA VAL A 43 0.77 -1.34 -0.12
C VAL A 43 1.44 -0.43 -1.16
N ALA A 44 1.42 0.89 -0.95
CA ALA A 44 2.07 1.84 -1.85
C ALA A 44 3.60 1.68 -1.83
N ALA A 45 4.20 1.55 -0.65
CA ALA A 45 5.63 1.34 -0.49
C ALA A 45 6.09 0.03 -1.14
N THR A 46 5.33 -1.06 -0.99
CA THR A 46 5.64 -2.34 -1.62
C THR A 46 5.52 -2.28 -3.14
N ARG A 47 4.55 -1.53 -3.70
CA ARG A 47 4.47 -1.32 -5.14
C ARG A 47 5.66 -0.54 -5.68
N ALA A 48 6.00 0.58 -5.05
CA ALA A 48 7.17 1.37 -5.43
C ALA A 48 8.47 0.55 -5.39
N ALA A 49 8.67 -0.24 -4.33
CA ALA A 49 9.84 -1.10 -4.23
C ALA A 49 9.87 -2.23 -5.28
N LEU A 50 8.70 -2.72 -5.75
CA LEU A 50 8.65 -3.70 -6.84
C LEU A 50 8.96 -3.03 -8.18
N ASP A 51 8.37 -1.86 -8.44
CA ASP A 51 8.62 -1.08 -9.65
C ASP A 51 10.12 -0.72 -9.76
N ASP A 52 10.75 -0.26 -8.67
CA ASP A 52 12.19 0.03 -8.62
C ASP A 52 13.04 -1.20 -8.99
N LEU A 53 12.67 -2.40 -8.49
CA LEU A 53 13.37 -3.65 -8.81
C LEU A 53 13.18 -4.09 -10.26
N GLU A 54 12.00 -3.84 -10.85
CA GLU A 54 11.76 -4.09 -12.27
C GLU A 54 12.57 -3.14 -13.15
N GLU A 55 12.71 -1.87 -12.75
CA GLU A 55 13.53 -0.87 -13.44
C GLU A 55 15.04 -1.17 -13.33
N GLU A 56 15.54 -1.63 -12.17
CA GLU A 56 16.95 -2.03 -11.99
C GLU A 56 17.32 -3.32 -12.73
N GLY A 57 16.34 -4.18 -13.00
CA GLY A 57 16.50 -5.44 -13.73
C GLY A 57 16.46 -5.33 -15.26
N GLN A 58 16.18 -4.12 -15.79
CA GLN A 58 16.20 -3.79 -17.22
C GLN A 58 17.51 -3.12 -17.64
#